data_AF-A0A534UNR7-F1
#
_entry.id   AF-A0A534UNR7-F1
#
_cell.length_a   1.000
_cell.length_b   1.000
_cell.length_c   1.000
_cell.angle_alpha   90.00
_cell.angle_beta   90.00
_cell.angle_gamma   90.00
#
_symmetry.space_group_name_H-M   'P 1'
#
loop_
_entity.id
_entity.type
_entity.pdbx_description
1 polymer ?
#
loop_
_entity_poly.entity_id
_entity_poly.type
_entity_poly.pdbx_seq_one_letter_code
_entity_poly.pdbx_strand_id
1 'polypeptide(L)'
;MHARGEFLSDIKEIRRRAREHLSDGAVTQNYGGKVEDAVALLNHAVATEIVCILRYKYHAVCATGLASEAVKGEFAHLNPDGVGSRAASEYAEGENLVDMIKEDLVAERVAIETYRGMVRHFGDRDPTTRVLLERILAQEEEHANDMHDLLVTHEGRPMLEK
;
A
#
# COMPACT_ATOMS: atom_id res chain seq x y z
N MET A 1 23.89 29.57 -23.05
CA MET A 1 25.06 29.26 -22.18
C MET A 1 24.76 29.35 -20.66
N HIS A 2 23.52 29.62 -20.22
CA HIS A 2 23.23 29.91 -18.80
C HIS A 2 23.14 28.69 -17.86
N ALA A 3 22.67 27.52 -18.32
CA ALA A 3 22.38 26.37 -17.45
C ALA A 3 23.61 25.70 -16.80
N ARG A 4 24.79 25.77 -17.44
CA ARG A 4 26.01 25.12 -16.93
C ARG A 4 26.62 25.88 -15.75
N GLY A 5 26.50 27.20 -15.72
CA GLY A 5 27.01 28.03 -14.63
C GLY A 5 26.18 27.85 -13.35
N GLU A 6 24.86 27.83 -13.51
CA GLU A 6 23.87 27.65 -12.43
C GLU A 6 24.02 26.27 -11.75
N PHE A 7 24.10 25.20 -12.54
CA PHE A 7 24.32 23.84 -12.03
C PHE A 7 25.66 23.69 -11.29
N LEU A 8 26.72 24.37 -11.75
CA LEU A 8 28.03 24.31 -11.10
C LEU A 8 28.08 25.11 -9.79
N SER A 9 27.34 26.22 -9.68
CA SER A 9 27.14 26.91 -8.39
C SER A 9 26.36 26.03 -7.40
N ASP A 10 25.33 25.32 -7.87
CA ASP A 10 24.56 24.40 -7.05
C ASP A 10 25.44 23.27 -6.48
N ILE A 11 26.34 22.69 -7.29
CA ILE A 11 27.26 21.64 -6.81
C ILE A 11 28.19 22.13 -5.69
N LYS A 12 28.72 23.35 -5.81
CA LYS A 12 29.59 23.92 -4.76
C LYS A 12 28.82 24.08 -3.45
N GLU A 13 27.58 24.56 -3.55
CA GLU A 13 26.70 24.77 -2.42
C GLU A 13 26.23 23.45 -1.78
N ILE A 14 25.89 22.44 -2.59
CA ILE A 14 25.59 21.08 -2.14
C ILE A 14 26.76 20.50 -1.33
N ARG A 15 27.98 20.64 -1.84
CA ARG A 15 29.19 20.17 -1.14
C ARG A 15 29.47 20.90 0.17
N ARG A 16 29.15 22.20 0.25
CA ARG A 16 29.27 22.98 1.49
C ARG A 16 28.30 22.46 2.54
N ARG A 17 27.01 22.38 2.20
CA ARG A 17 25.95 21.86 3.10
C ARG A 17 26.23 20.44 3.58
N ALA A 18 26.68 19.55 2.69
CA ALA A 18 27.02 18.17 3.07
C ALA A 18 28.14 18.08 4.13
N ARG A 19 29.05 19.06 4.19
CA ARG A 19 30.11 19.11 5.22
C ARG A 19 29.62 19.69 6.54
N GLU A 20 28.66 20.61 6.51
CA GLU A 20 28.08 21.24 7.71
C GLU A 20 27.16 20.29 8.46
N HIS A 21 26.53 19.33 7.75
CA HIS A 21 25.53 18.42 8.29
C HIS A 21 26.02 16.95 8.40
N LEU A 22 27.31 16.73 8.67
CA LEU A 22 27.89 15.38 8.73
C LEU A 22 27.25 14.46 9.79
N SER A 23 26.69 15.03 10.87
CA SER A 23 26.02 14.30 11.95
C SER A 23 24.59 13.87 11.61
N ASP A 24 23.98 14.47 10.59
CA ASP A 24 22.53 14.39 10.36
C ASP A 24 22.13 13.13 9.55
N GLY A 25 23.11 12.30 9.19
CA GLY A 25 22.91 11.04 8.47
C GLY A 25 22.44 11.24 7.03
N ALA A 26 21.72 10.25 6.49
CA ALA A 26 21.18 10.30 5.12
C ALA A 26 19.94 11.20 4.98
N VAL A 27 19.58 11.96 6.02
CA VAL A 27 18.42 12.86 6.00
C VAL A 27 18.71 14.00 5.03
N THR A 28 18.25 13.84 3.79
CA THR A 28 18.31 14.91 2.81
C THR A 28 17.36 16.02 3.25
N GLN A 29 17.86 17.25 3.42
CA GLN A 29 17.05 18.45 3.69
C GLN A 29 15.98 18.75 2.64
N ASN A 30 15.87 17.92 1.59
CA ASN A 30 14.82 17.98 0.59
C ASN A 30 13.47 17.49 1.11
N TYR A 31 13.39 16.86 2.29
CA TYR A 31 12.10 16.55 2.90
C TYR A 31 11.41 17.86 3.35
N GLY A 32 10.51 18.35 2.50
CA GLY A 32 9.77 19.60 2.73
C GLY A 32 8.51 19.44 3.57
N GLY A 33 8.24 18.25 4.10
CA GLY A 33 7.07 17.92 4.91
C GLY A 33 7.33 17.95 6.43
N LYS A 34 6.31 17.62 7.22
CA LYS A 34 6.45 17.35 8.66
C LYS A 34 6.70 15.86 8.86
N VAL A 35 7.71 15.49 9.64
CA VAL A 35 8.11 14.08 9.81
C VAL A 35 6.98 13.28 10.44
N GLU A 36 6.25 13.91 11.36
CA GLU A 36 5.13 13.32 12.08
C GLU A 36 3.99 12.92 11.13
N ASP A 37 3.68 13.77 10.14
CA ASP A 37 2.65 13.51 9.13
C ASP A 37 3.07 12.34 8.23
N ALA A 38 4.35 12.30 7.80
CA ALA A 38 4.88 11.17 7.03
C ALA A 38 4.81 9.86 7.80
N VAL A 39 5.24 9.86 9.06
CA VAL A 39 5.20 8.66 9.91
C VAL A 39 3.75 8.19 10.11
N ALA A 40 2.80 9.12 10.31
CA ALA A 40 1.39 8.76 10.44
C ALA A 40 0.84 8.11 9.16
N LEU A 41 1.16 8.68 7.99
CA LEU A 41 0.77 8.14 6.68
C LEU A 41 1.43 6.79 6.38
N LEU A 42 2.72 6.63 6.69
CA LEU A 42 3.41 5.36 6.48
C LEU A 42 2.92 4.27 7.43
N ASN A 43 2.54 4.61 8.66
CA ASN A 43 1.87 3.68 9.56
C ASN A 43 0.51 3.24 9.01
N HIS A 44 -0.21 4.12 8.32
CA HIS A 44 -1.46 3.77 7.64
C HIS A 44 -1.23 2.78 6.48
N ALA A 45 -0.19 2.99 5.68
CA ALA A 45 0.20 2.04 4.64
C ALA A 45 0.57 0.67 5.22
N VAL A 46 1.47 0.61 6.21
CA VAL A 46 1.88 -0.66 6.84
C VAL A 46 0.70 -1.36 7.50
N ALA A 47 -0.21 -0.63 8.14
CA ALA A 47 -1.42 -1.22 8.72
C ALA A 47 -2.31 -1.84 7.63
N THR A 48 -2.47 -1.18 6.49
CA THR A 48 -3.22 -1.69 5.33
C THR A 48 -2.61 -2.99 4.82
N GLU A 49 -1.29 -3.06 4.64
CA GLU A 49 -0.61 -4.30 4.23
C GLU A 49 -0.79 -5.45 5.21
N ILE A 50 -0.73 -5.16 6.52
CA ILE A 50 -0.95 -6.19 7.56
C ILE A 50 -2.38 -6.75 7.46
N VAL A 51 -3.38 -5.87 7.30
CA VAL A 51 -4.77 -6.30 7.15
C VAL A 51 -4.94 -7.13 5.88
N CYS A 52 -4.37 -6.70 4.74
CA CYS A 52 -4.39 -7.46 3.50
C CYS A 52 -3.78 -8.86 3.68
N ILE A 53 -2.59 -8.98 4.27
CA ILE A 53 -1.92 -10.27 4.51
C ILE A 53 -2.79 -11.18 5.38
N LEU A 54 -3.41 -10.65 6.44
CA LEU A 54 -4.25 -11.44 7.33
C LEU A 54 -5.52 -11.91 6.62
N ARG A 55 -6.15 -11.05 5.82
CA ARG A 55 -7.33 -11.38 5.00
C ARG A 55 -7.01 -12.47 3.98
N TYR A 56 -5.90 -12.34 3.23
CA TYR A 56 -5.46 -13.37 2.28
C TYR A 56 -5.19 -14.71 2.97
N LYS A 57 -4.57 -14.71 4.15
CA LYS A 57 -4.34 -15.96 4.91
C LYS A 57 -5.64 -16.60 5.36
N TYR A 58 -6.60 -15.80 5.84
CA TYR A 58 -7.93 -16.28 6.18
C TYR A 58 -8.61 -16.91 4.96
N HIS A 59 -8.67 -16.19 3.84
CA HIS A 59 -9.30 -16.68 2.60
C HIS A 59 -8.62 -17.93 2.05
N ALA A 60 -7.28 -18.01 2.05
CA ALA A 60 -6.55 -19.19 1.60
C ALA A 60 -6.87 -20.44 2.43
N VAL A 61 -7.06 -20.27 3.74
CA VAL A 61 -7.45 -21.35 4.65
C VAL A 61 -8.91 -21.76 4.42
N CYS A 62 -9.82 -20.80 4.32
CA CYS A 62 -11.24 -21.04 4.04
C CYS A 62 -11.49 -21.64 2.65
N ALA A 63 -10.67 -21.33 1.64
CA ALA A 63 -10.77 -21.88 0.29
C ALA A 63 -10.45 -23.39 0.23
N THR A 64 -9.75 -23.94 1.22
CA THR A 64 -9.46 -25.38 1.28
C THR A 64 -10.60 -26.16 1.95
N GLY A 65 -11.45 -26.79 1.13
CA GLY A 65 -12.67 -27.46 1.58
C GLY A 65 -12.47 -28.80 2.30
N LEU A 66 -12.86 -28.83 3.58
CA LEU A 66 -13.53 -29.90 4.39
C LEU A 66 -13.28 -29.74 5.90
N ALA A 67 -12.36 -28.87 6.32
CA ALA A 67 -12.04 -28.60 7.73
C ALA A 67 -12.58 -27.24 8.23
N SER A 68 -13.62 -26.70 7.60
CA SER A 68 -13.92 -25.26 7.64
C SER A 68 -14.51 -24.74 8.96
N GLU A 69 -15.12 -25.54 9.84
CA GLU A 69 -15.74 -24.99 11.07
C GLU A 69 -14.75 -24.83 12.23
N ALA A 70 -13.92 -25.85 12.50
CA ALA A 70 -12.95 -25.81 13.60
C ALA A 70 -11.82 -24.80 13.35
N VAL A 71 -11.43 -24.61 12.08
CA VAL A 71 -10.39 -23.65 11.71
C VAL A 71 -10.94 -22.21 11.65
N LYS A 72 -12.20 -22.01 11.25
CA LYS A 72 -12.82 -20.67 11.21
C LYS A 72 -12.83 -19.99 12.58
N GLY A 73 -13.07 -20.74 13.66
CA GLY A 73 -13.00 -20.22 15.03
C GLY A 73 -11.61 -19.72 15.45
N GLU A 74 -10.54 -20.43 15.05
CA GLU A 74 -9.16 -20.02 15.34
C GLU A 74 -8.75 -18.77 14.55
N PHE A 75 -9.28 -18.60 13.34
CA PHE A 75 -8.94 -17.50 12.44
C PHE A 75 -9.81 -16.25 12.64
N ALA A 76 -10.99 -16.35 13.26
CA ALA A 76 -11.76 -15.19 13.72
C ALA A 76 -10.97 -14.33 14.74
N HIS A 77 -10.01 -14.93 15.45
CA HIS A 77 -9.09 -14.22 16.34
C HIS A 77 -7.96 -13.48 15.62
N LEU A 78 -7.80 -13.67 14.31
CA LEU A 78 -6.84 -12.94 13.48
C LEU A 78 -7.38 -11.60 12.98
N ASN A 79 -8.64 -11.27 13.28
CA ASN A 79 -9.16 -9.92 13.07
C ASN A 79 -8.22 -8.93 13.77
N PRO A 80 -7.55 -8.03 13.03
CA PRO A 80 -6.49 -7.22 13.58
C PRO A 80 -7.03 -5.99 14.33
N ASP A 81 -7.80 -6.23 15.39
CA ASP A 81 -8.36 -5.19 16.26
C ASP A 81 -7.25 -4.24 16.74
N GLY A 82 -7.38 -2.96 16.38
CA GLY A 82 -6.42 -1.89 16.67
C GLY A 82 -5.36 -1.61 15.58
N VAL A 83 -5.13 -2.52 14.63
CA VAL A 83 -4.42 -2.24 13.38
C VAL A 83 -5.42 -1.90 12.27
N GLY A 84 -6.58 -2.56 12.24
CA GLY A 84 -7.67 -2.24 11.31
C GLY A 84 -8.16 -0.79 11.44
N SER A 85 -8.17 -0.22 12.66
CA SER A 85 -8.54 1.20 12.87
C SER A 85 -7.57 2.19 12.21
N ARG A 86 -6.39 1.72 11.81
CA ARG A 86 -5.38 2.49 11.08
C ARG A 86 -5.23 2.02 9.64
N ALA A 87 -5.90 0.97 9.19
CA ALA A 87 -5.83 0.50 7.82
C ALA A 87 -6.88 1.23 6.96
N ALA A 88 -6.61 1.38 5.67
CA ALA A 88 -7.62 1.82 4.72
C ALA A 88 -8.59 0.69 4.37
N SER A 89 -8.05 -0.52 4.17
CA SER A 89 -8.85 -1.69 3.83
C SER A 89 -9.47 -2.31 5.06
N GLU A 90 -10.74 -2.69 4.95
CA GLU A 90 -11.43 -3.44 6.00
C GLU A 90 -11.06 -4.93 5.95
N TYR A 91 -11.27 -5.59 7.09
CA TYR A 91 -11.24 -7.04 7.20
C TYR A 91 -12.67 -7.56 7.07
N ALA A 92 -12.99 -8.21 5.95
CA ALA A 92 -14.29 -8.79 5.67
C ALA A 92 -14.15 -10.31 5.48
N GLU A 93 -15.06 -11.08 6.09
CA GLU A 93 -15.13 -12.53 5.91
C GLU A 93 -16.13 -12.85 4.80
N GLY A 94 -15.71 -13.57 3.75
CA GLY A 94 -16.62 -14.06 2.71
C GLY A 94 -17.35 -15.34 3.11
N GLU A 95 -18.60 -15.54 2.65
CA GLU A 95 -19.39 -16.74 2.94
C GLU A 95 -18.99 -17.95 2.09
N ASN A 96 -18.49 -17.69 0.88
CA ASN A 96 -18.00 -18.69 -0.08
C ASN A 96 -16.84 -18.12 -0.90
N LEU A 97 -16.20 -18.95 -1.74
CA LEU A 97 -15.03 -18.56 -2.51
C LEU A 97 -15.25 -17.33 -3.40
N VAL A 98 -16.40 -17.24 -4.07
CA VAL A 98 -16.68 -16.10 -4.95
C VAL A 98 -16.84 -14.81 -4.13
N ASP A 99 -17.50 -14.89 -2.99
CA ASP A 99 -17.66 -13.74 -2.09
C ASP A 99 -16.32 -13.30 -1.50
N MET A 100 -15.45 -14.25 -1.10
CA MET A 100 -14.08 -13.93 -0.64
C MET A 100 -13.28 -13.17 -1.71
N ILE A 101 -13.33 -13.62 -2.98
CA ILE A 101 -12.62 -12.95 -4.08
C ILE A 101 -13.21 -11.54 -4.34
N LYS A 102 -14.52 -11.34 -4.19
CA LYS A 102 -15.15 -10.02 -4.31
C LYS A 102 -14.67 -9.07 -3.22
N GLU A 103 -14.64 -9.52 -1.97
CA GLU A 103 -14.16 -8.72 -0.84
C GLU A 103 -12.68 -8.36 -0.99
N ASP A 104 -11.84 -9.29 -1.46
CA ASP A 104 -10.44 -9.00 -1.77
C ASP A 104 -10.32 -7.93 -2.87
N LEU A 105 -11.06 -8.05 -3.98
CA LEU A 105 -11.05 -7.05 -5.04
C LEU A 105 -11.50 -5.66 -4.57
N VAL A 106 -12.52 -5.60 -3.70
CA VAL A 106 -12.97 -4.33 -3.11
C VAL A 106 -11.86 -3.71 -2.27
N ALA A 107 -11.20 -4.52 -1.45
CA ALA A 107 -10.09 -4.05 -0.63
C ALA A 107 -8.89 -3.57 -1.45
N GLU A 108 -8.53 -4.26 -2.54
CA GLU A 108 -7.45 -3.79 -3.41
C GLU A 108 -7.78 -2.44 -4.05
N ARG A 109 -9.04 -2.22 -4.46
CA ARG A 109 -9.47 -0.91 -4.99
C ARG A 109 -9.38 0.20 -3.95
N VAL A 110 -9.69 -0.09 -2.69
CA VAL A 110 -9.53 0.86 -1.58
C VAL A 110 -8.05 1.16 -1.33
N ALA A 111 -7.18 0.15 -1.37
CA ALA A 111 -5.74 0.32 -1.25
C ALA A 111 -5.17 1.18 -2.38
N ILE A 112 -5.58 0.93 -3.63
CA ILE A 112 -5.18 1.71 -4.82
C ILE A 112 -5.51 3.19 -4.64
N GLU A 113 -6.74 3.52 -4.26
CA GLU A 113 -7.13 4.93 -4.07
C GLU A 113 -6.38 5.59 -2.90
N THR A 114 -6.13 4.83 -1.83
CA THR A 114 -5.31 5.28 -0.70
C THR A 114 -3.89 5.60 -1.13
N TYR A 115 -3.22 4.68 -1.84
CA TYR A 115 -1.85 4.87 -2.30
C TYR A 115 -1.74 6.00 -3.33
N ARG A 116 -2.72 6.16 -4.24
CA ARG A 116 -2.79 7.34 -5.13
C ARG A 116 -2.86 8.65 -4.35
N GLY A 117 -3.62 8.69 -3.25
CA GLY A 117 -3.66 9.83 -2.34
C GLY A 117 -2.30 10.11 -1.70
N MET A 118 -1.63 9.08 -1.19
CA MET A 118 -0.32 9.20 -0.55
C MET A 118 0.79 9.62 -1.54
N VAL A 119 0.82 9.05 -2.74
CA VAL A 119 1.76 9.43 -3.80
C VAL A 119 1.65 10.91 -4.14
N ARG A 120 0.42 11.43 -4.28
CA ARG A 120 0.18 12.87 -4.48
C ARG A 120 0.61 13.70 -3.27
N HIS A 121 0.38 13.20 -2.05
CA HIS A 121 0.78 13.89 -0.83
C HIS A 121 2.30 14.08 -0.75
N PHE A 122 3.08 13.02 -0.93
CA PHE A 122 4.54 13.11 -0.85
C PHE A 122 5.12 13.88 -2.04
N GLY A 123 4.66 13.59 -3.27
CA GLY A 123 4.98 14.37 -4.46
C GLY A 123 6.48 14.66 -4.61
N ASP A 124 6.83 15.90 -4.96
CA ASP A 124 8.23 16.33 -5.06
C ASP A 124 8.83 16.74 -3.71
N ARG A 125 8.04 16.75 -2.63
CA ARG A 125 8.50 17.10 -1.27
C ARG A 125 9.18 15.92 -0.58
N ASP A 126 8.90 14.70 -1.02
CA ASP A 126 9.58 13.48 -0.61
C ASP A 126 9.59 12.46 -1.77
N PRO A 127 10.49 12.65 -2.75
CA PRO A 127 10.53 11.79 -3.92
C PRO A 127 10.94 10.35 -3.58
N THR A 128 11.70 10.14 -2.49
CA THR A 128 12.11 8.81 -2.06
C THR A 128 10.92 8.01 -1.57
N THR A 129 10.11 8.59 -0.67
CA THR A 129 8.89 7.94 -0.17
C THR A 129 7.85 7.81 -1.29
N ARG A 130 7.71 8.82 -2.16
CA ARG A 130 6.82 8.73 -3.33
C ARG A 130 7.14 7.51 -4.20
N VAL A 131 8.40 7.33 -4.59
CA VAL A 131 8.81 6.19 -5.45
C VAL A 131 8.59 4.85 -4.77
N LEU A 132 8.79 4.76 -3.45
CA LEU A 132 8.45 3.56 -2.70
C LEU A 132 6.94 3.23 -2.81
N LEU A 133 6.09 4.23 -2.59
CA LEU A 133 4.63 4.07 -2.63
C LEU A 133 4.10 3.81 -4.05
N GLU A 134 4.72 4.40 -5.08
CA GLU A 134 4.39 4.10 -6.49
C GLU A 134 4.64 2.62 -6.82
N ARG A 135 5.66 1.99 -6.24
CA ARG A 135 5.91 0.55 -6.41
C ARG A 135 4.87 -0.32 -5.73
N ILE A 136 4.40 0.09 -4.55
CA ILE A 136 3.33 -0.62 -3.84
C ILE A 136 2.01 -0.46 -4.61
N LEU A 137 1.68 0.75 -5.05
CA LEU A 137 0.51 1.03 -5.89
C LEU A 137 0.49 0.14 -7.14
N ALA A 138 1.63 -0.01 -7.83
CA ALA A 138 1.72 -0.88 -9.01
C ALA A 138 1.41 -2.35 -8.67
N GLN A 139 1.82 -2.82 -7.48
CA GLN A 139 1.52 -4.17 -7.01
C GLN A 139 0.02 -4.34 -6.71
N GLU A 140 -0.62 -3.36 -6.08
CA GLU A 140 -2.08 -3.44 -5.81
C GLU A 140 -2.92 -3.38 -7.08
N GLU A 141 -2.48 -2.63 -8.10
CA GLU A 141 -3.12 -2.65 -9.42
C GLU A 141 -3.00 -4.03 -10.09
N GLU A 142 -1.88 -4.74 -9.89
CA GLU A 142 -1.72 -6.14 -10.32
C GLU A 142 -2.65 -7.09 -9.55
N HIS A 143 -2.68 -7.00 -8.21
CA HIS A 143 -3.57 -7.81 -7.37
C HIS A 143 -5.06 -7.63 -7.74
N ALA A 144 -5.48 -6.38 -7.97
CA ALA A 144 -6.85 -6.09 -8.37
C ALA A 144 -7.20 -6.73 -9.75
N ASN A 145 -6.25 -6.78 -10.69
CA ASN A 145 -6.45 -7.47 -11.95
C ASN A 145 -6.55 -9.00 -11.74
N ASP A 146 -5.68 -9.58 -10.93
CA ASP A 146 -5.71 -11.01 -10.62
C ASP A 146 -7.06 -11.42 -10.00
N MET A 147 -7.56 -10.66 -9.02
CA MET A 147 -8.87 -10.92 -8.40
C MET A 147 -10.01 -10.77 -9.41
N HIS A 148 -9.95 -9.77 -10.28
CA HIS A 148 -10.94 -9.62 -11.35
C HIS A 148 -10.95 -10.84 -12.29
N ASP A 149 -9.79 -11.30 -12.73
CA ASP A 149 -9.68 -12.45 -13.65
C ASP A 149 -10.17 -13.75 -12.99
N LEU A 150 -9.93 -13.92 -11.70
CA LEU A 150 -10.50 -15.02 -10.91
C LEU A 150 -12.04 -14.95 -10.86
N LEU A 151 -12.63 -13.77 -10.66
CA LEU A 151 -14.09 -13.60 -10.70
C LEU A 151 -14.67 -13.94 -12.06
N VAL A 152 -14.08 -13.44 -13.14
CA VAL A 152 -14.55 -13.73 -14.51
C VAL A 152 -14.50 -15.22 -14.79
N THR A 153 -13.45 -15.90 -14.33
CA THR A 153 -13.29 -17.36 -14.50
C THR A 153 -14.36 -18.15 -13.75
N HIS A 154 -14.75 -17.72 -12.54
CA HIS A 154 -15.70 -18.47 -11.69
C HIS A 154 -17.17 -18.11 -11.95
N GLU A 155 -17.49 -16.86 -12.35
CA GLU A 155 -18.87 -16.43 -12.65
C GLU A 155 -19.25 -16.56 -14.14
N GLY A 156 -18.27 -16.77 -15.03
CA GLY A 156 -18.51 -16.93 -16.47
C GLY A 156 -19.00 -15.66 -17.20
N ARG A 157 -18.88 -14.48 -16.57
CA ARG A 157 -19.22 -13.18 -17.16
C ARG A 157 -18.13 -12.15 -16.84
N PRO A 158 -17.62 -11.39 -17.83
CA PRO A 158 -16.80 -10.22 -17.53
C PRO A 158 -17.64 -9.19 -16.75
N MET A 159 -17.12 -8.71 -15.62
CA MET A 159 -17.82 -7.74 -14.75
C MET A 159 -17.93 -6.33 -15.35
N LEU A 160 -17.34 -6.09 -16.52
CA LEU A 160 -17.40 -4.82 -17.23
C LEU A 160 -18.11 -5.00 -18.57
N GLU A 161 -19.32 -4.47 -18.68
CA GLU A 161 -19.88 -4.12 -19.99
C GLU A 161 -19.00 -2.99 -20.55
N LYS A 162 -18.40 -3.22 -21.73
CA LYS A 162 -17.59 -2.23 -22.44
C LYS A 162 -18.37 -0.96 -22.73
#